data_AF-A0A372EJM5-F1
#
_entry.id   AF-A0A372EJM5-F1
#
_cell.length_a   1.000
_cell.length_b   1.000
_cell.length_c   1.000
_cell.angle_alpha   90.00
_cell.angle_beta   90.00
_cell.angle_gamma   90.00
#
_symmetry.space_group_name_H-M   'P 1'
#
loop_
_entity.id
_entity.type
_entity.pdbx_description
1 polymer ?
#
loop_
_entity_poly.entity_id
_entity_poly.type
_entity_poly.pdbx_seq_one_letter_code
_entity_poly.pdbx_strand_id
1 'polypeptide(L)'
;MLLHLMGNAIHRAYFFEWGIDTGPFPKSGEWLVIMGYYGVSNALGMAMLAMLKHWYVVALSGVGLALYLRLLNSSWNPLDAVDKWSSLTSKLPGWVRQSVLASTGGALVGLFSLPIVLVLVVLLGIPAEIGRNIGVGIAQKEAKDFAQGCEASKRQCIRLLREGVLVGEGFLLESSQSHLAFLDVSMQRVRVLLRENLELQSLRLPKVN
;
A
#
# COMPACT_ATOMS: atom_id res chain seq x y z
N MET A 1 -5.41 7.21 -11.00
CA MET A 1 -6.18 6.04 -10.50
C MET A 1 -5.44 5.28 -9.40
N LEU A 2 -4.17 4.89 -9.57
CA LEU A 2 -3.40 4.16 -8.53
C LEU A 2 -3.27 4.93 -7.21
N LEU A 3 -2.99 6.24 -7.25
CA LEU A 3 -2.93 7.07 -6.04
C LEU A 3 -4.25 7.08 -5.28
N HIS A 4 -5.37 7.21 -6.00
CA HIS A 4 -6.69 7.17 -5.40
C HIS A 4 -6.99 5.82 -4.74
N LEU A 5 -6.63 4.71 -5.40
CA LEU A 5 -6.80 3.36 -4.86
C LEU A 5 -5.95 3.16 -3.60
N MET A 6 -4.71 3.64 -3.61
CA MET A 6 -3.83 3.55 -2.46
C MET A 6 -4.31 4.42 -1.29
N GLY A 7 -4.76 5.65 -1.55
CA GLY A 7 -5.38 6.49 -0.53
C GLY A 7 -6.60 5.83 0.11
N ASN A 8 -7.42 5.13 -0.69
CA ASN A 8 -8.55 4.37 -0.18
C ASN A 8 -8.12 3.15 0.65
N ALA A 9 -7.06 2.45 0.25
CA ALA A 9 -6.48 1.34 1.01
C ALA A 9 -5.91 1.82 2.36
N ILE A 10 -5.21 2.97 2.38
CA ILE A 10 -4.71 3.61 3.61
C ILE A 10 -5.87 3.93 4.55
N HIS A 11 -6.91 4.59 4.04
CA HIS A 11 -8.09 4.96 4.82
C HIS A 11 -8.78 3.74 5.42
N ARG A 12 -9.04 2.71 4.60
CA ARG A 12 -9.67 1.46 5.07
C ARG A 12 -8.85 0.73 6.12
N ALA A 13 -7.55 0.60 5.89
CA ALA A 13 -6.67 -0.09 6.83
C ALA A 13 -6.58 0.66 8.17
N TYR A 14 -6.50 1.99 8.14
CA TYR A 14 -6.50 2.82 9.36
C TYR A 14 -7.76 2.58 10.21
N PHE A 15 -8.95 2.68 9.59
CA PHE A 15 -10.23 2.48 10.29
C PHE A 15 -10.40 1.04 10.81
N PHE A 16 -9.92 0.06 10.04
CA PHE A 16 -9.97 -1.34 10.41
C PHE A 16 -9.18 -1.63 11.70
N GLU A 17 -7.98 -1.07 11.86
CA GLU A 17 -7.19 -1.21 13.11
C GLU A 17 -7.89 -0.60 14.33
N TRP A 18 -8.73 0.41 14.11
CA TRP A 18 -9.55 1.03 15.15
C TRP A 18 -10.91 0.33 15.36
N GLY A 19 -11.20 -0.73 14.61
CA GLY A 19 -12.43 -1.51 14.72
C GLY A 19 -13.69 -0.78 14.24
N ILE A 20 -13.55 0.20 13.34
CA ILE A 20 -14.66 1.02 12.84
C ILE A 20 -14.81 0.91 11.31
N ASP A 21 -16.04 1.05 10.81
CA ASP A 21 -16.31 1.05 9.37
C ASP A 21 -15.98 2.43 8.75
N THR A 22 -15.51 2.40 7.50
CA THR A 22 -15.21 3.60 6.69
C THR A 22 -16.43 4.24 6.07
N GLY A 23 -17.53 3.51 5.91
CA GLY A 23 -18.76 3.99 5.24
C GLY A 23 -19.25 5.36 5.75
N PRO A 24 -19.35 5.59 7.08
CA PRO A 24 -19.78 6.87 7.64
C PRO A 24 -18.81 8.04 7.42
N PHE A 25 -17.59 7.78 6.93
CA PHE A 25 -16.51 8.75 6.76
C PHE A 25 -16.01 8.80 5.31
N PRO A 26 -16.86 9.23 4.35
CA PRO A 26 -16.47 9.35 2.96
C PRO A 26 -15.38 10.44 2.80
N LYS A 27 -14.40 10.15 1.94
CA LYS A 27 -13.32 11.08 1.58
C LYS A 27 -13.48 11.54 0.15
N SER A 28 -13.14 12.81 -0.10
CA SER A 28 -13.12 13.34 -1.47
C SER A 28 -12.05 12.63 -2.30
N GLY A 29 -12.26 12.56 -3.61
CA GLY A 29 -11.27 12.02 -4.54
C GLY A 29 -9.92 12.73 -4.42
N GLU A 30 -9.94 14.06 -4.23
CA GLU A 30 -8.74 14.88 -4.01
C GLU A 30 -7.96 14.45 -2.77
N TRP A 31 -8.64 14.28 -1.63
CA TRP A 31 -7.98 13.82 -0.40
C TRP A 31 -7.33 12.46 -0.59
N LEU A 32 -8.01 11.53 -1.28
CA LEU A 32 -7.49 10.19 -1.55
C LEU A 32 -6.27 10.22 -2.48
N VAL A 33 -6.24 11.12 -3.47
CA VAL A 33 -5.07 11.31 -4.33
C VAL A 33 -3.90 11.89 -3.54
N ILE A 34 -4.13 12.89 -2.68
CA ILE A 34 -3.08 13.50 -1.83
C ILE A 34 -2.50 12.46 -0.87
N MET A 35 -3.35 11.70 -0.18
CA MET A 35 -2.89 10.63 0.72
C MET A 35 -2.17 9.53 -0.04
N GLY A 36 -2.64 9.18 -1.23
CA GLY A 36 -1.92 8.29 -2.14
C GLY A 36 -0.54 8.82 -2.49
N TYR A 37 -0.40 10.09 -2.83
CA TYR A 37 0.90 10.71 -3.12
C TYR A 37 1.86 10.57 -1.93
N TYR A 38 1.44 10.96 -0.72
CA TYR A 38 2.25 10.78 0.49
C TYR A 38 2.61 9.32 0.73
N GLY A 39 1.70 8.40 0.46
CA GLY A 39 1.97 6.97 0.56
C GLY A 39 3.06 6.52 -0.41
N VAL A 40 3.06 6.99 -1.65
CA VAL A 40 4.09 6.65 -2.66
C VAL A 40 5.42 7.23 -2.23
N SER A 41 5.44 8.50 -1.83
CA SER A 41 6.67 9.16 -1.38
C SER A 41 7.31 8.44 -0.18
N ASN A 42 6.50 8.04 0.81
CA ASN A 42 6.98 7.28 1.96
C ASN A 42 7.51 5.90 1.56
N ALA A 43 6.78 5.21 0.68
CA ALA A 43 7.21 3.91 0.18
C ALA A 43 8.51 3.99 -0.64
N LEU A 44 8.67 5.02 -1.46
CA LEU A 44 9.89 5.27 -2.21
C LEU A 44 11.07 5.53 -1.28
N GLY A 45 10.86 6.32 -0.22
CA GLY A 45 11.88 6.53 0.82
C GLY A 45 12.28 5.23 1.52
N MET A 46 11.31 4.39 1.91
CA MET A 46 11.58 3.08 2.51
C MET A 46 12.30 2.14 1.53
N ALA A 47 11.90 2.12 0.26
CA ALA A 47 12.56 1.33 -0.78
C ALA A 47 13.99 1.79 -0.99
N MET A 48 14.25 3.10 -1.05
CA MET A 48 15.59 3.67 -1.18
C MET A 48 16.48 3.28 0.00
N LEU A 49 15.99 3.40 1.23
CA LEU A 49 16.72 2.96 2.43
C LEU A 49 16.99 1.45 2.42
N ALA A 50 16.01 0.63 2.00
CA ALA A 50 16.18 -0.81 1.88
C ALA A 50 17.22 -1.17 0.79
N MET A 51 17.21 -0.47 -0.34
CA MET A 51 18.20 -0.64 -1.42
C MET A 51 19.61 -0.28 -0.95
N LEU A 52 19.77 0.81 -0.20
CA LEU A 52 21.07 1.19 0.37
C LEU A 52 21.56 0.15 1.41
N LYS A 53 20.66 -0.32 2.27
CA LYS A 53 20.98 -1.37 3.26
C LYS A 53 21.37 -2.70 2.60
N HIS A 54 20.73 -3.05 1.49
CA HIS A 54 20.95 -4.29 0.75
C HIS A 54 21.58 -4.04 -0.64
N TRP A 55 22.56 -3.14 -0.70
CA TRP A 55 23.16 -2.71 -1.96
C TRP A 55 23.73 -3.86 -2.81
N TYR A 56 24.22 -4.92 -2.16
CA TYR A 56 24.75 -6.11 -2.82
C TYR A 56 23.67 -6.88 -3.60
N VAL A 57 22.43 -6.94 -3.10
CA VAL A 57 21.30 -7.58 -3.81
C VAL A 57 20.96 -6.78 -5.05
N VAL A 58 20.96 -5.44 -4.93
CA VAL A 58 20.71 -4.54 -6.05
C VAL A 58 21.81 -4.69 -7.10
N ALA A 59 23.08 -4.70 -6.70
CA ALA A 59 24.20 -4.92 -7.60
C ALA A 59 24.10 -6.28 -8.33
N LEU A 60 23.77 -7.35 -7.61
CA LEU A 60 23.62 -8.69 -8.19
C LEU A 60 22.43 -8.78 -9.15
N SER A 61 21.32 -8.12 -8.83
CA SER A 61 20.17 -8.00 -9.74
C SER A 61 20.51 -7.19 -11.00
N GLY A 62 21.31 -6.13 -10.87
CA GLY A 62 21.80 -5.34 -12.00
C GLY A 62 22.71 -6.15 -12.92
N VAL A 63 23.60 -6.98 -12.37
CA VAL A 63 24.42 -7.92 -13.16
C VAL A 63 23.54 -8.95 -13.88
N GLY A 64 22.55 -9.52 -13.19
CA GLY A 64 21.60 -10.45 -13.80
C GLY A 64 20.79 -9.82 -14.94
N LEU A 65 20.30 -8.59 -14.75
CA LEU A 65 19.58 -7.84 -15.77
C LEU A 65 20.48 -7.48 -16.96
N ALA A 66 21.72 -7.07 -16.72
CA ALA A 66 22.69 -6.79 -17.78
C ALA A 66 23.02 -8.04 -18.59
N LEU A 67 23.17 -9.19 -17.94
CA LEU A 67 23.33 -10.49 -18.62
C LEU A 67 22.08 -10.87 -19.43
N TYR A 68 20.90 -10.66 -18.86
CA TYR A 68 19.62 -10.90 -19.54
C TYR A 68 19.44 -10.03 -20.78
N LEU A 69 19.67 -8.72 -20.67
CA LEU A 69 19.60 -7.79 -21.80
C LEU A 69 20.68 -8.09 -22.84
N ARG A 70 21.87 -8.52 -22.41
CA ARG A 70 22.92 -8.97 -23.33
C ARG A 70 22.53 -10.24 -24.07
N LEU A 71 21.79 -11.16 -23.46
CA LEU A 71 21.25 -12.35 -24.12
C LEU A 71 20.15 -11.97 -25.14
N LEU A 72 19.32 -10.97 -24.83
CA LEU A 72 18.29 -10.47 -25.75
C LEU A 72 18.85 -9.65 -26.92
N ASN A 73 19.94 -8.90 -26.70
CA ASN A 73 20.56 -8.01 -27.70
C ASN A 73 21.76 -8.65 -28.42
N SER A 74 22.21 -9.82 -27.98
CA SER A 74 23.04 -10.69 -28.79
C SER A 74 22.21 -11.10 -30.00
N SER A 75 22.83 -11.32 -31.17
CA SER A 75 22.18 -11.82 -32.40
C SER A 75 21.56 -13.22 -32.28
N TRP A 76 21.32 -13.67 -31.06
CA TRP A 76 20.48 -14.80 -30.71
C TRP A 76 19.04 -14.50 -31.10
N ASN A 77 18.71 -14.81 -32.35
CA ASN A 77 17.33 -15.00 -32.74
C ASN A 77 16.82 -16.29 -32.05
N PRO A 78 15.90 -16.21 -31.08
CA PRO A 78 15.27 -17.41 -30.53
C PRO A 78 14.53 -18.20 -31.62
N LEU A 79 14.12 -17.53 -32.70
CA LEU A 79 13.53 -18.13 -33.89
C LEU A 79 14.56 -18.95 -34.71
N ASP A 80 15.81 -18.48 -34.86
CA ASP A 80 16.87 -19.26 -35.50
C ASP A 80 17.29 -20.45 -34.62
N ALA A 81 17.23 -20.31 -33.29
CA ALA A 81 17.46 -21.42 -32.37
C ALA A 81 16.35 -22.47 -32.45
N VAL A 82 15.09 -22.06 -32.62
CA VAL A 82 13.95 -22.93 -32.88
C VAL A 82 14.08 -23.62 -34.24
N ASP A 83 14.55 -22.94 -35.29
CA ASP A 83 14.81 -23.56 -36.62
C ASP A 83 16.00 -24.51 -36.60
N LYS A 84 17.09 -24.17 -35.91
CA LYS A 84 18.20 -25.10 -35.66
C LYS A 84 17.75 -26.32 -34.86
N TRP A 85 16.92 -26.14 -33.84
CA TRP A 85 16.35 -27.26 -33.08
C TRP A 85 15.30 -28.04 -33.88
N SER A 86 14.52 -27.42 -34.77
CA SER A 86 13.54 -28.10 -35.62
C SER A 86 14.25 -29.01 -36.64
N SER A 87 15.38 -28.56 -37.19
CA SER A 87 16.22 -29.37 -38.09
C SER A 87 16.91 -30.53 -37.36
N LEU A 88 17.38 -30.34 -36.11
CA LEU A 88 17.96 -31.40 -35.28
C LEU A 88 16.91 -32.41 -34.78
N THR A 89 15.68 -31.95 -34.51
CA THR A 89 14.58 -32.80 -34.03
C THR A 89 13.77 -33.46 -35.15
N SER A 90 14.05 -33.12 -36.42
CA SER A 90 13.47 -33.80 -37.59
C SER A 90 13.85 -35.29 -37.69
N LYS A 91 14.93 -35.70 -37.02
CA LYS A 91 15.41 -37.09 -36.93
C LYS A 91 14.82 -37.88 -35.75
N LEU A 92 14.03 -37.24 -34.90
CA LEU A 92 13.42 -37.86 -33.71
C LEU A 92 11.99 -38.34 -34.00
N PRO A 93 11.51 -39.38 -33.29
CA PRO A 93 10.14 -39.88 -33.44
C PRO A 93 9.10 -38.77 -33.16
N GLY A 94 7.98 -38.78 -33.89
CA GLY A 94 6.99 -37.69 -33.89
C GLY A 94 6.48 -37.24 -32.52
N TRP A 95 6.37 -38.16 -31.55
CA TRP A 95 5.93 -37.88 -30.18
C TRP A 95 6.96 -37.05 -29.37
N VAL A 96 8.25 -37.28 -29.60
CA VAL A 96 9.35 -36.51 -28.98
C VAL A 96 9.44 -35.13 -29.61
N ARG A 97 9.30 -35.05 -30.93
CA ARG A 97 9.32 -33.78 -31.67
C ARG A 97 8.20 -32.83 -31.24
N GLN A 98 6.97 -33.34 -31.07
CA GLN A 98 5.84 -32.53 -30.57
C GLN A 98 6.05 -32.07 -29.13
N SER A 99 6.57 -32.94 -28.26
CA SER A 99 6.86 -32.57 -26.88
C SER A 99 7.94 -31.49 -26.78
N VAL A 100 9.02 -31.61 -27.56
CA VAL A 100 10.10 -30.63 -27.59
C VAL A 100 9.63 -29.28 -28.16
N LEU A 101 8.92 -29.27 -29.29
CA LEU A 101 8.38 -28.02 -29.86
C LEU A 101 7.37 -27.35 -28.93
N ALA A 102 6.50 -28.12 -28.25
CA ALA A 102 5.57 -27.59 -27.25
C ALA A 102 6.29 -27.03 -26.02
N SER A 103 7.35 -27.69 -25.54
CA SER A 103 8.17 -27.19 -24.42
C SER A 103 8.95 -25.93 -24.79
N THR A 104 9.54 -25.84 -25.98
CA THR A 104 10.30 -24.66 -26.41
C THR A 104 9.37 -23.49 -26.71
N GLY A 105 8.23 -23.73 -27.35
CA GLY A 105 7.18 -22.73 -27.55
C GLY A 105 6.60 -22.24 -26.22
N GLY A 106 6.33 -23.15 -25.28
CA GLY A 106 5.89 -22.82 -23.93
C GLY A 106 6.93 -22.04 -23.13
N ALA A 107 8.23 -22.36 -23.29
CA ALA A 107 9.32 -21.63 -22.66
C ALA A 107 9.45 -20.19 -23.21
N LEU A 108 9.25 -20.00 -24.51
CA LEU A 108 9.24 -18.66 -25.12
C LEU A 108 8.03 -17.85 -24.67
N VAL A 109 6.82 -18.42 -24.72
CA VAL A 109 5.61 -17.77 -24.22
C VAL A 109 5.73 -17.45 -22.74
N GLY A 110 6.29 -18.37 -21.93
CA GLY A 110 6.60 -18.14 -20.52
C GLY A 110 7.58 -16.99 -20.33
N LEU A 111 8.69 -16.96 -21.08
CA LEU A 111 9.71 -15.91 -21.01
C LEU A 111 9.14 -14.52 -21.31
N PHE A 112 8.21 -14.41 -22.26
CA PHE A 112 7.58 -13.13 -22.62
C PHE A 112 6.37 -12.77 -21.76
N SER A 113 5.62 -13.75 -21.24
CA SER A 113 4.44 -13.50 -20.39
C SER A 113 4.78 -13.25 -18.93
N LEU A 114 5.83 -13.88 -18.39
CA LEU A 114 6.29 -13.70 -17.01
C LEU A 114 6.58 -12.22 -16.66
N PRO A 115 7.34 -11.43 -17.47
CA PRO A 115 7.57 -10.03 -17.14
C PRO A 115 6.28 -9.20 -17.21
N ILE A 116 5.32 -9.53 -18.08
CA ILE A 116 4.03 -8.82 -18.15
C ILE A 116 3.22 -9.09 -16.89
N VAL A 117 3.11 -10.35 -16.46
CA VAL A 117 2.42 -10.72 -15.21
C VAL A 117 3.10 -10.06 -14.02
N LEU A 118 4.44 -10.05 -13.99
CA LEU A 118 5.21 -9.44 -12.91
C LEU A 118 5.00 -7.93 -12.85
N VAL A 119 4.99 -7.23 -13.99
CA VAL A 119 4.64 -5.81 -14.10
C VAL A 119 3.20 -5.55 -13.62
N LEU A 120 2.23 -6.39 -14.01
CA LEU A 120 0.84 -6.23 -13.57
C LEU A 120 0.68 -6.43 -12.06
N VAL A 121 1.33 -7.45 -11.48
CA VAL A 121 1.32 -7.69 -10.02
C VAL A 121 1.99 -6.53 -9.28
N VAL A 122 3.09 -5.99 -9.81
CA VAL A 122 3.79 -4.82 -9.25
C VAL A 122 2.92 -3.56 -9.35
N LEU A 123 2.24 -3.33 -10.48
CA LEU A 123 1.43 -2.12 -10.66
C LEU A 123 0.11 -2.13 -9.90
N LEU A 124 -0.50 -3.30 -9.71
CA LEU A 124 -1.83 -3.42 -9.08
C LEU A 124 -1.78 -3.89 -7.63
N GLY A 125 -0.93 -4.87 -7.32
CA GLY A 125 -0.88 -5.48 -5.98
C GLY A 125 -0.09 -4.65 -4.98
N ILE A 126 1.06 -4.10 -5.39
CA ILE A 126 1.95 -3.38 -4.49
C ILE A 126 1.32 -2.09 -3.92
N PRO A 127 0.63 -1.24 -4.71
CA PRO A 127 0.02 -0.04 -4.15
C PRO A 127 -1.05 -0.33 -3.08
N ALA A 128 -1.82 -1.41 -3.23
CA ALA A 128 -2.82 -1.80 -2.23
C ALA A 128 -2.17 -2.24 -0.92
N GLU A 129 -1.14 -3.09 -1.00
CA GLU A 129 -0.45 -3.62 0.19
C GLU A 129 0.40 -2.55 0.89
N ILE A 130 1.09 -1.70 0.13
CA ILE A 130 1.77 -0.52 0.66
C ILE A 130 0.76 0.39 1.37
N GLY A 131 -0.37 0.68 0.73
CA GLY A 131 -1.41 1.50 1.32
C GLY A 131 -1.93 0.92 2.64
N ARG A 132 -2.17 -0.39 2.68
CA ARG A 132 -2.57 -1.10 3.89
C ARG A 132 -1.53 -0.94 5.00
N ASN A 133 -0.27 -1.23 4.73
CA ASN A 133 0.81 -1.15 5.71
C ASN A 133 1.03 0.28 6.24
N ILE A 134 0.85 1.28 5.38
CA ILE A 134 0.88 2.68 5.80
C ILE A 134 -0.29 3.01 6.72
N GLY A 135 -1.52 2.61 6.36
CA GLY A 135 -2.70 2.81 7.21
C GLY A 135 -2.55 2.16 8.59
N VAL A 136 -2.10 0.91 8.63
CA VAL A 136 -1.79 0.18 9.87
C VAL A 136 -0.70 0.90 10.67
N GLY A 137 0.38 1.32 10.01
CA GLY A 137 1.48 2.04 10.67
C GLY A 137 1.05 3.37 11.28
N ILE A 138 0.15 4.11 10.62
CA ILE A 138 -0.43 5.35 11.16
C ILE A 138 -1.27 5.03 12.40
N ALA A 139 -2.18 4.05 12.32
CA ALA A 139 -3.03 3.66 13.45
C ALA A 139 -2.20 3.20 14.65
N GLN A 140 -1.19 2.36 14.45
CA GLN A 140 -0.29 1.91 15.52
C GLN A 140 0.54 3.04 16.13
N LYS A 141 1.00 3.98 15.30
CA LYS A 141 1.75 5.15 15.78
C LYS A 141 0.85 6.05 16.64
N GLU A 142 -0.38 6.27 16.21
CA GLU A 142 -1.37 7.03 16.97
C GLU A 142 -1.79 6.31 18.24
N ALA A 143 -2.04 5.01 18.21
CA ALA A 143 -2.34 4.21 19.41
C ALA A 143 -1.21 4.30 20.45
N LYS A 144 0.06 4.26 20.02
CA LYS A 144 1.22 4.46 20.90
C LYS A 144 1.33 5.88 21.46
N ASP A 145 0.89 6.89 20.71
CA ASP A 145 0.84 8.29 21.18
C ASP A 145 -0.30 8.46 22.20
N PHE A 146 -1.49 7.95 21.88
CA PHE A 146 -2.68 8.06 22.72
C PHE A 146 -2.56 7.28 24.04
N ALA A 147 -1.79 6.19 24.04
CA ALA A 147 -1.45 5.45 25.26
C ALA A 147 -0.68 6.28 26.30
N GLN A 148 -0.07 7.41 25.89
CA GLN A 148 0.62 8.33 26.80
C GLN A 148 -0.36 9.23 27.57
N GLY A 149 -1.66 9.20 27.22
CA GLY A 149 -2.69 10.01 27.84
C GLY A 149 -2.75 11.45 27.31
N CYS A 150 -3.79 12.18 27.72
CA CYS A 150 -4.09 13.52 27.19
C CYS A 150 -3.02 14.57 27.47
N GLU A 151 -2.21 14.40 28.53
CA GLU A 151 -1.19 15.38 28.93
C GLU A 151 0.12 15.25 28.15
N ALA A 152 0.53 14.01 27.83
CA ALA A 152 1.82 13.72 27.21
C ALA A 152 1.73 13.42 25.70
N SER A 153 0.54 13.05 25.20
CA SER A 153 0.30 12.80 23.78
C SER A 153 0.64 14.03 22.92
N LYS A 154 1.21 13.80 21.73
CA LYS A 154 1.45 14.87 20.76
C LYS A 154 0.14 15.42 20.21
N ARG A 155 -0.84 14.54 20.01
CA ARG A 155 -2.20 14.92 19.63
C ARG A 155 -3.00 15.42 20.82
N GLN A 156 -3.92 16.33 20.54
CA GLN A 156 -4.72 17.01 21.55
C GLN A 156 -5.98 16.20 21.87
N CYS A 157 -6.26 16.05 23.16
CA CYS A 157 -7.57 15.61 23.60
C CYS A 157 -8.60 16.72 23.37
N ILE A 158 -9.81 16.29 23.05
CA ILE A 158 -10.99 17.09 22.86
C ILE A 158 -12.05 16.66 23.87
N ARG A 159 -12.88 17.61 24.30
CA ARG A 159 -14.13 17.30 24.99
C ARG A 159 -15.27 17.34 23.98
N LEU A 160 -16.11 16.32 24.07
CA LEU A 160 -17.37 16.25 23.34
C LEU A 160 -18.49 16.61 24.30
N LEU A 161 -19.24 17.65 23.95
CA LEU A 161 -20.44 18.04 24.70
C LEU A 161 -21.68 17.84 23.85
N ARG A 162 -22.80 17.50 24.48
CA ARG A 162 -24.13 17.49 23.88
C ARG A 162 -25.02 18.34 24.75
N GLU A 163 -25.53 19.44 24.19
CA GLU A 163 -26.38 20.38 24.92
C GLU A 163 -25.70 20.87 26.22
N GLY A 164 -24.38 21.11 26.17
CA GLY A 164 -23.57 21.52 27.33
C GLY A 164 -23.20 20.40 28.31
N VAL A 165 -23.69 19.17 28.13
CA VAL A 165 -23.35 18.01 28.97
C VAL A 165 -22.17 17.25 28.37
N LEU A 166 -21.16 16.94 29.19
CA LEU A 166 -20.00 16.16 28.75
C LEU A 166 -20.40 14.74 28.35
N VAL A 167 -20.18 14.40 27.07
CA VAL A 167 -20.42 13.06 26.48
C VAL A 167 -19.18 12.18 26.59
N GLY A 168 -18.00 12.79 26.54
CA GLY A 168 -16.72 12.10 26.66
C GLY A 168 -15.52 13.02 26.40
N GLU A 169 -14.35 12.55 26.80
CA GLU A 169 -13.06 13.19 26.54
C GLU A 169 -12.13 12.19 25.86
N GLY A 170 -11.41 12.63 24.84
CA GLY A 170 -10.41 11.80 24.19
C GLY A 170 -9.92 12.32 22.86
N PHE A 171 -9.46 11.43 21.98
CA PHE A 171 -8.78 11.81 20.74
C PHE A 171 -9.70 11.75 19.54
N LEU A 172 -9.79 12.85 18.79
CA LEU A 172 -10.48 12.85 17.51
C LEU A 172 -9.70 12.00 16.50
N LEU A 173 -10.36 10.98 15.96
CA LEU A 173 -9.80 10.17 14.88
C LEU A 173 -10.24 10.75 13.53
N GLU A 174 -11.55 10.98 13.37
CA GLU A 174 -12.12 11.50 12.14
C GLU A 174 -13.47 12.19 12.36
N SER A 175 -13.79 13.15 11.49
CA SER A 175 -15.13 13.73 11.42
C SER A 175 -15.61 13.79 9.98
N SER A 176 -16.87 13.40 9.76
CA SER A 176 -17.63 13.68 8.54
C SER A 176 -18.75 14.68 8.84
N GLN A 177 -19.59 14.97 7.84
CA GLN A 177 -20.76 15.81 8.03
C GLN A 177 -21.80 15.17 8.96
N SER A 178 -21.89 13.83 8.96
CA SER A 178 -22.93 13.09 9.69
C SER A 178 -22.40 12.36 10.93
N HIS A 179 -21.11 12.00 10.94
CA HIS A 179 -20.53 11.17 12.01
C HIS A 179 -19.21 11.73 12.53
N LEU A 180 -18.89 11.35 13.76
CA LEU A 180 -17.63 11.64 14.42
C LEU A 180 -17.08 10.36 15.05
N ALA A 181 -15.84 10.01 14.74
CA ALA A 181 -15.09 8.94 15.37
C ALA A 181 -14.07 9.53 16.34
N PHE A 182 -14.13 9.12 17.60
CA PHE A 182 -13.15 9.49 18.60
C PHE A 182 -12.79 8.30 19.50
N LEU A 183 -11.55 8.27 19.96
CA LEU A 183 -11.09 7.35 20.99
C LEU A 183 -11.43 7.93 22.36
N ASP A 184 -12.39 7.32 23.06
CA ASP A 184 -12.79 7.70 24.41
C ASP A 184 -11.74 7.19 25.41
N VAL A 185 -11.08 8.12 26.12
CA VAL A 185 -9.98 7.78 27.02
C VAL A 185 -10.49 7.06 28.27
N SER A 186 -11.70 7.39 28.73
CA SER A 186 -12.30 6.73 29.90
C SER A 186 -12.69 5.29 29.58
N MET A 187 -13.21 5.04 28.38
CA MET A 187 -13.64 3.70 27.96
C MET A 187 -12.55 2.88 27.25
N GLN A 188 -11.42 3.51 26.88
CA GLN A 188 -10.36 2.91 26.08
C GLN A 188 -10.87 2.27 24.79
N ARG A 189 -11.88 2.90 24.16
CA ARG A 189 -12.57 2.37 22.98
C ARG A 189 -12.92 3.48 22.01
N VAL A 190 -12.89 3.13 20.73
CA VAL A 190 -13.35 4.03 19.67
C VAL A 190 -14.87 4.02 19.63
N ARG A 191 -15.45 5.22 19.61
CA ARG A 191 -16.88 5.44 19.52
C ARG A 191 -17.18 6.25 18.25
N VAL A 192 -18.20 5.81 17.52
CA VAL A 192 -18.76 6.53 16.38
C VAL A 192 -20.08 7.13 16.82
N LEU A 193 -20.18 8.45 16.80
CA LEU A 193 -21.37 9.20 17.19
C LEU A 193 -21.92 9.98 16.00
N LEU A 194 -23.24 10.20 15.99
CA LEU A 194 -23.85 11.18 15.09
C LEU A 194 -23.36 12.58 15.44
N ARG A 195 -23.00 13.36 14.43
CA ARG A 195 -22.42 14.70 14.54
C ARG A 195 -23.41 15.74 15.07
N GLU A 196 -24.71 15.49 14.90
CA GLU A 196 -25.78 16.38 15.32
C GLU A 196 -25.73 16.67 16.83
N ASN A 197 -25.91 17.94 17.19
CA ASN A 197 -25.91 18.45 18.57
C ASN A 197 -24.64 18.07 19.37
N LEU A 198 -23.52 17.79 18.69
CA LEU A 198 -22.21 17.61 19.33
C LEU A 198 -21.34 18.85 19.17
N GLU A 199 -20.86 19.35 20.30
CA GLU A 199 -19.88 20.42 20.37
C GLU A 199 -18.48 19.82 20.58
N LEU A 200 -17.52 20.29 19.79
CA LEU A 200 -16.10 19.97 19.91
C LEU A 200 -15.39 21.09 20.66
N GLN A 201 -14.88 20.81 21.85
CA GLN A 201 -14.08 21.76 22.61
C GLN A 201 -12.61 21.36 22.59
N SER A 202 -11.76 22.23 22.03
CA SER A 202 -10.30 22.12 22.13
C SER A 202 -9.86 22.51 23.53
N LEU A 203 -8.96 21.70 24.12
CA LEU A 203 -8.40 21.96 25.44
C LEU A 203 -7.14 22.83 25.39
N ARG A 204 -6.58 23.07 24.20
CA ARG A 204 -5.33 23.81 24.03
C ARG A 204 -5.56 25.19 23.46
N LEU A 205 -5.04 26.19 24.18
CA LEU A 205 -4.89 27.55 23.67
C LEU A 205 -3.68 27.62 22.72
N PRO A 206 -3.75 28.46 21.66
CA PRO A 206 -2.60 28.71 20.82
C PRO A 206 -1.45 29.26 21.66
N LYS A 207 -0.24 28.72 21.48
CA LYS A 207 0.95 29.29 22.11
C LYS A 207 1.19 30.65 21.48
N VAL A 208 1.06 31.71 22.28
CA VAL A 208 1.60 33.02 21.92
C VAL A 208 3.09 32.94 22.24
N ASN A 209 3.92 32.88 21.20
CA ASN A 209 5.36 33.07 21.34
C ASN A 209 5.67 34.55 21.45
#